data_AF-A0A2M7D990-F1
#
_entry.id   AF-A0A2M7D990-F1
#
_cell.length_a   1.000
_cell.length_b   1.000
_cell.length_c   1.000
_cell.angle_alpha   90.00
_cell.angle_beta   90.00
_cell.angle_gamma   90.00
#
_symmetry.space_group_name_H-M   'P 1'
#
loop_
_entity.id
_entity.type
_entity.pdbx_description
1 polymer ?
#
loop_
_entity_poly.entity_id
_entity_poly.type
_entity_poly.pdbx_seq_one_letter_code
_entity_poly.pdbx_strand_id
1 'polypeptide(L)'
;MHTRSFNNRGPKKYLFQSHYKNAGSLRLGRRRLGGRPGERIDPAKFINKAIMAEGDEYFMPEHKFQDFKIDQRLIRAIANKGYKIPTPIQDQIISHIIERFDVVGIADTGTGKTAAFLLPLINKILQNSRQQILIVAPTRELAIQIDQEFKFFARGMRIFSVCCVGGASIGRQISELRYNYNLIIGTPGRLKDLIRRRMINLSKFNTVVL
;
A
#
# COMPACT_ATOMS: atom_id res chain seq x y z
N MET A 1 2.86 23.90 -13.80
CA MET A 1 2.91 22.54 -13.22
C MET A 1 4.20 22.43 -12.45
N HIS A 2 4.14 22.39 -11.12
CA HIS A 2 5.31 22.16 -10.26
C HIS A 2 5.31 20.70 -9.86
N THR A 3 6.13 19.88 -10.52
CA THR A 3 6.33 18.47 -10.18
C THR A 3 7.50 18.34 -9.22
N ARG A 4 7.30 17.65 -8.08
CA ARG A 4 8.38 17.31 -7.14
C ARG A 4 8.68 15.82 -7.23
N SER A 5 9.96 15.49 -7.37
CA SER A 5 10.46 14.11 -7.44
C SER A 5 11.07 13.71 -6.10
N PHE A 6 10.63 12.57 -5.55
CA PHE A 6 11.15 12.02 -4.30
C PHE A 6 11.82 10.68 -4.58
N ASN A 7 13.11 10.59 -4.25
CA ASN A 7 13.96 9.45 -4.58
C ASN A 7 14.47 8.79 -3.30
N ASN A 8 14.05 7.55 -3.03
CA ASN A 8 14.65 6.74 -1.97
C ASN A 8 15.73 5.82 -2.58
N ARG A 9 16.93 6.36 -2.87
CA ARG A 9 18.10 5.56 -3.26
C ARG A 9 18.94 5.25 -2.04
N GLY A 10 18.65 4.14 -1.39
CA GLY A 10 19.47 3.52 -0.35
C GLY A 10 18.72 2.36 0.30
N PRO A 11 19.35 1.20 0.56
CA PRO A 11 18.68 0.10 1.25
C PRO A 11 18.50 0.47 2.73
N LYS A 12 17.36 1.08 3.09
CA LYS A 12 17.00 1.30 4.50
C LYS A 12 16.31 0.05 5.05
N LYS A 13 16.95 -0.63 6.00
CA LYS A 13 16.39 -1.79 6.71
C LYS A 13 15.26 -1.34 7.64
N TYR A 14 14.13 -2.05 7.58
CA TYR A 14 12.96 -1.81 8.43
C TYR A 14 12.96 -2.79 9.60
N LEU A 15 12.94 -2.30 10.85
CA LEU A 15 12.77 -3.15 12.02
C LEU A 15 11.26 -3.37 12.27
N PHE A 16 10.73 -4.52 11.84
CA PHE A 16 9.46 -5.04 12.33
C PHE A 16 9.76 -5.88 13.57
N GLN A 17 9.42 -5.40 14.78
CA GLN A 17 9.46 -6.24 15.97
C GLN A 17 8.36 -7.30 15.88
N SER A 18 8.73 -8.52 15.49
CA SER A 18 7.91 -9.72 15.69
C SER A 18 8.10 -10.21 17.14
N HIS A 19 7.08 -10.02 17.97
CA HIS A 19 7.02 -10.66 19.29
C HIS A 19 6.77 -12.16 19.11
N TYR A 20 7.84 -12.96 18.99
CA TYR A 20 7.77 -14.39 19.26
C TYR A 20 7.87 -14.60 20.77
N LYS A 21 6.75 -14.99 21.39
CA LYS A 21 6.72 -15.49 22.76
C LYS A 21 7.39 -16.87 22.80
N ASN A 22 8.52 -16.97 23.50
CA ASN A 22 9.09 -18.24 23.92
C ASN A 22 8.20 -18.85 25.01
N ALA A 23 7.79 -20.10 24.82
CA ALA A 23 7.28 -20.97 25.86
C ALA A 23 8.14 -22.25 25.87
N GLY A 24 8.87 -22.48 26.97
CA GLY A 24 9.43 -23.79 27.31
C GLY A 24 8.29 -24.77 27.70
N SER A 25 8.49 -26.05 28.01
CA SER A 25 9.67 -26.90 28.23
C SER A 25 9.17 -28.36 28.33
N LEU A 26 10.11 -29.34 28.38
CA LEU A 26 9.97 -30.76 28.81
C LEU A 26 9.37 -31.73 27.74
N ARG A 27 9.85 -32.97 27.53
CA ARG A 27 10.61 -33.94 28.34
C ARG A 27 11.35 -34.97 27.45
N LEU A 28 12.45 -35.50 28.00
CA LEU A 28 13.33 -36.54 27.45
C LEU A 28 12.63 -37.90 27.18
N GLY A 29 13.00 -38.53 26.07
CA GLY A 29 12.86 -39.98 25.82
C GLY A 29 14.16 -40.54 25.23
N ARG A 30 14.78 -41.50 25.92
CA ARG A 30 16.09 -42.10 25.61
C ARG A 30 15.89 -43.29 24.66
N ARG A 31 16.58 -43.31 23.51
CA ARG A 31 16.93 -44.56 22.79
C ARG A 31 18.20 -44.34 21.96
N ARG A 32 19.25 -45.11 22.25
CA ARG A 32 20.48 -45.23 21.46
C ARG A 32 20.26 -46.24 20.34
N LEU A 33 20.78 -45.98 19.13
CA LEU A 33 21.38 -46.98 18.23
C LEU A 33 22.16 -46.29 17.10
N GLY A 34 23.21 -46.97 16.63
CA GLY A 34 24.39 -46.42 15.96
C GLY A 34 24.21 -45.81 14.57
N GLY A 35 25.11 -44.88 14.24
CA GLY A 35 25.29 -44.27 12.92
C GLY A 35 26.69 -43.65 12.82
N ARG A 36 27.34 -43.84 11.66
CA ARG A 36 28.73 -43.51 11.29
C ARG A 36 29.22 -42.10 11.75
N PRO A 37 30.53 -41.90 11.98
CA PRO A 37 31.08 -40.58 12.30
C PRO A 37 31.07 -39.71 11.03
N GLY A 38 29.92 -39.07 10.75
CA GLY A 38 29.86 -37.91 9.88
C GLY A 38 30.42 -36.70 10.62
N GLU A 39 31.23 -35.89 9.94
CA GLU A 39 31.79 -34.66 10.47
C GLU A 39 30.71 -33.83 11.17
N ARG A 40 30.97 -33.48 12.43
CA ARG A 40 30.10 -32.57 13.18
C ARG A 40 30.15 -31.21 12.51
N ILE A 41 29.10 -30.86 11.79
CA ILE A 41 28.85 -29.49 11.33
C ILE A 41 28.69 -28.64 12.59
N ASP A 42 29.70 -27.83 12.92
CA ASP A 42 29.65 -26.92 14.04
C ASP A 42 28.72 -25.73 13.69
N PRO A 43 27.53 -25.61 14.32
CA PRO A 43 26.59 -24.55 14.00
C PRO A 43 27.19 -23.16 14.23
N ALA A 44 28.19 -23.03 15.10
CA ALA A 44 28.88 -21.78 15.36
C ALA A 44 29.63 -21.23 14.13
N LYS A 45 30.02 -22.11 13.19
CA LYS A 45 30.64 -21.72 11.91
C LYS A 45 29.64 -21.15 10.89
N PHE A 46 28.34 -21.32 11.13
CA PHE A 46 27.25 -20.74 10.33
C PHE A 46 26.61 -19.53 11.01
N ILE A 47 27.06 -19.18 12.23
CA ILE A 47 26.72 -17.92 12.87
C ILE A 47 27.68 -16.87 12.33
N ASN A 48 27.29 -16.24 11.23
CA ASN A 48 27.80 -14.90 10.94
C ASN A 48 27.28 -14.00 12.07
N LYS A 49 28.11 -13.77 13.09
CA LYS A 49 27.90 -12.67 14.02
C LYS A 49 27.96 -11.42 13.14
N ALA A 50 26.79 -10.88 12.80
CA ALA A 50 26.69 -9.66 12.05
C ALA A 50 27.51 -8.61 12.80
N ILE A 51 28.70 -8.30 12.28
CA ILE A 51 29.41 -7.10 12.63
C ILE A 51 28.43 -6.01 12.19
N MET A 52 27.81 -5.36 13.17
CA MET A 52 26.93 -4.22 12.91
C MET A 52 27.82 -3.18 12.24
N ALA A 53 27.69 -3.06 10.91
CA ALA A 53 28.37 -2.01 10.18
C ALA A 53 27.90 -0.68 10.75
N GLU A 54 28.85 0.13 11.20
CA GLU A 54 28.61 1.49 11.64
C GLU A 54 27.99 2.30 10.48
N GLY A 55 26.81 2.90 10.71
CA GLY A 55 26.21 3.89 9.82
C GLY A 55 24.83 3.58 9.22
N ASP A 56 23.92 2.89 9.91
CA ASP A 56 22.52 2.78 9.46
C ASP A 56 21.73 4.05 9.85
N GLU A 57 21.35 4.88 8.87
CA GLU A 57 20.40 5.99 9.08
C GLU A 57 19.01 5.44 9.47
N TYR A 58 18.67 5.52 10.76
CA TYR A 58 17.32 5.20 11.24
C TYR A 58 16.32 6.26 10.76
N PHE A 59 15.25 5.83 10.09
CA PHE A 59 14.14 6.73 9.75
C PHE A 59 13.35 7.09 11.00
N MET A 60 13.28 8.39 11.28
CA MET A 60 12.37 8.96 12.27
C MET A 60 11.29 9.71 11.51
N PRO A 61 10.00 9.32 11.62
CA PRO A 61 8.93 10.03 10.94
C PRO A 61 8.83 11.46 11.47
N GLU A 62 8.77 12.42 10.55
CA GLU A 62 8.56 13.83 10.87
C GLU A 62 7.12 14.09 11.31
N HIS A 63 6.16 13.34 10.76
CA HIS A 63 4.73 13.50 11.04
C HIS A 63 4.09 12.22 11.60
N LYS A 64 3.03 12.40 12.38
CA LYS A 64 2.02 11.37 12.64
C LYS A 64 0.88 11.52 11.64
N PHE A 65 0.09 10.46 11.46
CA PHE A 65 -1.08 10.53 10.57
C PHE A 65 -2.08 11.65 10.93
N GLN A 66 -2.17 12.02 12.21
CA GLN A 66 -3.02 13.09 12.70
C GLN A 66 -2.56 14.48 12.26
N ASP A 67 -1.26 14.64 11.96
CA ASP A 67 -0.66 15.93 11.62
C ASP A 67 -0.98 16.34 10.17
N PHE A 68 -1.35 15.39 9.30
CA PHE A 68 -1.72 15.64 7.91
C PHE A 68 -3.07 16.34 7.72
N LYS A 69 -3.79 16.69 8.80
CA LYS A 69 -5.09 17.41 8.75
C LYS A 69 -6.14 16.76 7.83
N ILE A 70 -6.21 15.42 7.86
CA ILE A 70 -7.19 14.63 7.09
C ILE A 70 -8.47 14.34 7.90
N ASP A 71 -9.54 13.95 7.21
CA ASP A 71 -10.85 13.65 7.82
C ASP A 71 -10.74 12.64 8.98
N GLN A 72 -11.43 12.93 10.09
CA GLN A 72 -11.39 12.10 11.31
C GLN A 72 -11.89 10.67 11.09
N ARG A 73 -12.81 10.44 10.15
CA ARG A 73 -13.24 9.09 9.77
C ARG A 73 -12.09 8.32 9.14
N LEU A 74 -11.26 8.99 8.34
CA LEU A 74 -10.09 8.39 7.70
C LEU A 74 -8.99 8.09 8.72
N ILE A 75 -8.75 8.98 9.69
CA ILE A 75 -7.85 8.71 10.82
C ILE A 75 -8.26 7.45 11.57
N ARG A 76 -9.56 7.28 11.86
CA ARG A 76 -10.07 6.05 12.48
C ARG A 76 -9.85 4.82 11.60
N ALA A 77 -10.06 4.93 10.30
CA ALA A 77 -9.81 3.83 9.37
C ALA A 77 -8.32 3.41 9.32
N ILE A 78 -7.41 4.39 9.34
CA ILE A 78 -5.95 4.17 9.44
C ILE A 78 -5.60 3.42 10.73
N ALA A 79 -6.13 3.87 11.87
CA ALA A 79 -5.91 3.21 13.15
C ALA A 79 -6.47 1.77 13.16
N ASN A 80 -7.66 1.55 12.58
CA ASN A 80 -8.27 0.22 12.45
C ASN A 80 -7.48 -0.73 11.54
N LYS A 81 -6.72 -0.20 10.57
CA LYS A 81 -5.77 -0.98 9.76
C LYS A 81 -4.55 -1.43 10.59
N GLY A 82 -4.32 -0.80 11.75
CA GLY A 82 -3.14 -1.02 12.60
C GLY A 82 -1.97 -0.08 12.26
N TYR A 83 -2.20 0.96 11.46
CA TYR A 83 -1.14 1.91 11.10
C TYR A 83 -0.92 2.89 12.25
N LYS A 84 0.27 2.85 12.84
CA LYS A 84 0.65 3.71 13.98
C LYS A 84 1.44 4.94 13.55
N ILE A 85 2.43 4.73 12.70
CA ILE A 85 3.33 5.77 12.17
C ILE A 85 3.38 5.66 10.64
N PRO A 86 3.51 6.77 9.92
CA PRO A 86 3.68 6.72 8.47
C PRO A 86 5.02 6.09 8.11
N THR A 87 5.04 5.38 6.98
CA THR A 87 6.31 4.95 6.36
C THR A 87 7.02 6.15 5.73
N PRO A 88 8.33 6.06 5.41
CA PRO A 88 9.07 7.19 4.82
C PRO A 88 8.39 7.80 3.60
N ILE A 89 7.93 6.95 2.68
CA ILE A 89 7.23 7.42 1.48
C ILE A 89 5.89 8.07 1.80
N GLN A 90 5.16 7.60 2.81
CA GLN A 90 3.90 8.21 3.25
C GLN A 90 4.15 9.58 3.87
N ASP A 91 5.13 9.67 4.74
CA ASP A 91 5.51 10.90 5.45
C ASP A 91 5.93 12.01 4.49
N GLN A 92 6.69 11.64 3.45
CA GLN A 92 7.16 12.59 2.44
C GLN A 92 6.07 13.06 1.49
N ILE A 93 5.13 12.19 1.06
CA ILE A 93 4.24 12.54 -0.06
C ILE A 93 2.83 12.95 0.34
N ILE A 94 2.32 12.53 1.50
CA ILE A 94 0.91 12.73 1.86
C ILE A 94 0.55 14.23 1.86
N SER A 95 1.37 15.07 2.51
CA SER A 95 1.17 16.52 2.56
C SER A 95 1.14 17.15 1.16
N HIS A 96 2.06 16.74 0.28
CA HIS A 96 2.13 17.28 -1.08
C HIS A 96 0.93 16.92 -1.95
N ILE A 97 0.39 15.71 -1.80
CA ILE A 97 -0.83 15.30 -2.53
C ILE A 97 -2.05 16.07 -2.00
N ILE A 98 -2.13 16.33 -0.68
CA ILE A 98 -3.18 17.16 -0.07
C ILE A 98 -3.12 18.59 -0.61
N GLU A 99 -1.91 19.13 -0.75
CA GLU A 99 -1.63 20.45 -1.35
C GLU A 99 -1.83 20.48 -2.89
N ARG A 100 -2.20 19.34 -3.48
CA ARG A 100 -2.51 19.17 -4.92
C ARG A 100 -1.30 19.38 -5.83
N PHE A 101 -0.09 19.10 -5.34
CA PHE A 101 1.09 19.02 -6.18
C PHE A 101 1.14 17.72 -6.98
N ASP A 102 1.78 17.76 -8.14
CA ASP A 102 2.14 16.57 -8.90
C ASP A 102 3.35 15.90 -8.24
N VAL A 103 3.25 14.61 -7.98
CA VAL A 103 4.24 13.85 -7.20
C VAL A 103 4.70 12.63 -7.99
N VAL A 104 6.02 12.41 -7.99
CA VAL A 104 6.63 11.14 -8.39
C VAL A 104 7.23 10.49 -7.15
N GLY A 105 6.66 9.37 -6.73
CA GLY A 105 7.11 8.62 -5.55
C GLY A 105 7.83 7.33 -5.93
N ILE A 106 9.13 7.27 -5.65
CA ILE A 106 9.96 6.07 -5.89
C ILE A 106 10.24 5.39 -4.55
N ALA A 107 9.77 4.16 -4.40
CA ALA A 107 10.09 3.30 -3.26
C ALA A 107 9.97 1.82 -3.62
N ASP A 108 10.55 0.93 -2.81
CA ASP A 108 10.50 -0.52 -3.01
C ASP A 108 9.09 -1.10 -2.77
N THR A 109 8.84 -2.33 -3.20
CA THR A 109 7.58 -3.04 -2.90
C THR A 109 7.43 -3.21 -1.38
N GLY A 110 6.18 -3.27 -0.90
CA GLY A 110 5.90 -3.42 0.54
C GLY A 110 6.15 -2.18 1.42
N THR A 111 6.60 -1.05 0.86
CA THR A 111 6.91 0.19 1.62
C THR A 111 5.70 1.08 1.93
N GLY A 112 4.48 0.62 1.64
CA GLY A 112 3.25 1.37 1.94
C GLY A 112 2.86 2.43 0.90
N LYS A 113 3.42 2.38 -0.33
CA LYS A 113 3.08 3.29 -1.45
C LYS A 113 1.57 3.39 -1.72
N THR A 114 0.84 2.28 -1.64
CA THR A 114 -0.60 2.26 -1.91
C THR A 114 -1.36 3.18 -0.97
N ALA A 115 -1.10 3.10 0.34
CA ALA A 115 -1.71 4.02 1.29
C ALA A 115 -1.18 5.45 1.13
N ALA A 116 0.08 5.61 0.72
CA ALA A 116 0.70 6.92 0.52
C ALA A 116 -0.07 7.78 -0.51
N PHE A 117 -0.61 7.19 -1.58
CA PHE A 117 -1.53 7.91 -2.47
C PHE A 117 -3.01 7.75 -2.11
N LEU A 118 -3.47 6.59 -1.60
CA LEU A 118 -4.91 6.41 -1.33
C LEU A 118 -5.43 7.33 -0.23
N LEU A 119 -4.68 7.51 0.87
CA LEU A 119 -5.12 8.31 2.01
C LEU A 119 -5.42 9.77 1.62
N PRO A 120 -4.49 10.52 0.99
CA PRO A 120 -4.77 11.90 0.60
C PRO A 120 -5.85 11.98 -0.50
N LEU A 121 -5.96 10.99 -1.38
CA LEU A 121 -7.00 10.94 -2.42
C LEU A 121 -8.40 10.70 -1.85
N ILE A 122 -8.53 9.80 -0.85
CA ILE A 122 -9.78 9.61 -0.11
C ILE A 122 -10.17 10.90 0.60
N ASN A 123 -9.22 11.55 1.28
CA ASN A 123 -9.46 12.84 1.92
C ASN A 123 -9.96 13.90 0.92
N LYS A 124 -9.37 13.95 -0.28
CA LYS A 124 -9.79 14.86 -1.36
C LYS A 124 -11.25 14.63 -1.78
N ILE A 125 -11.68 13.37 -1.89
CA ILE A 125 -13.09 13.00 -2.19
C ILE A 125 -14.02 13.41 -1.04
N LEU A 126 -13.60 13.21 0.22
CA LEU A 126 -14.44 13.57 1.38
C LEU A 126 -14.66 15.08 1.50
N GLN A 127 -13.66 15.89 1.12
CA GLN A 127 -13.77 17.35 1.10
C GLN A 127 -14.57 17.86 -0.11
N ASN A 128 -14.62 17.11 -1.20
CA ASN A 128 -15.36 17.47 -2.40
C ASN A 128 -15.85 16.21 -3.14
N SER A 129 -17.15 15.95 -3.05
CA SER A 129 -17.78 14.76 -3.65
C SER A 129 -17.73 14.74 -5.19
N ARG A 130 -17.44 15.87 -5.85
CA ARG A 130 -17.27 15.96 -7.31
C ARG A 130 -15.90 15.46 -7.78
N GLN A 131 -14.99 15.12 -6.87
CA GLN A 131 -13.68 14.59 -7.24
C GLN A 131 -13.83 13.20 -7.88
N GLN A 132 -13.15 13.03 -9.00
CA GLN A 132 -13.14 11.79 -9.79
C GLN A 132 -11.69 11.40 -10.09
N ILE A 133 -11.33 10.20 -9.67
CA ILE A 133 -9.95 9.72 -9.65
C ILE A 133 -9.82 8.49 -10.53
N LEU A 134 -8.81 8.47 -11.40
CA LEU A 134 -8.47 7.32 -12.23
C LEU A 134 -7.14 6.74 -11.76
N ILE A 135 -7.12 5.45 -11.44
CA ILE A 135 -5.92 4.70 -11.12
C ILE A 135 -5.72 3.63 -12.19
N VAL A 136 -4.59 3.70 -12.88
CA VAL A 136 -4.21 2.70 -13.88
C VAL A 136 -3.21 1.76 -13.24
N ALA A 137 -3.51 0.47 -13.21
CA ALA A 137 -2.61 -0.55 -12.69
C ALA A 137 -2.14 -1.49 -13.82
N PRO A 138 -0.87 -1.95 -13.80
CA PRO A 138 -0.31 -2.80 -14.84
C PRO A 138 -0.95 -4.20 -14.91
N THR A 139 -1.44 -4.72 -13.77
CA THR A 139 -1.99 -6.08 -13.66
C THR A 139 -3.37 -6.09 -13.01
N ARG A 140 -4.13 -7.15 -13.26
CA ARG A 140 -5.49 -7.31 -12.71
C ARG A 140 -5.42 -7.47 -11.20
N GLU A 141 -4.43 -8.21 -10.74
CA GLU A 141 -4.17 -8.55 -9.35
C GLU A 141 -3.85 -7.29 -8.56
N LEU A 142 -2.99 -6.41 -9.09
CA LEU A 142 -2.65 -5.14 -8.45
C LEU A 142 -3.85 -4.19 -8.42
N ALA A 143 -4.64 -4.11 -9.50
CA ALA A 143 -5.88 -3.33 -9.51
C ALA A 143 -6.85 -3.79 -8.41
N ILE A 144 -7.03 -5.11 -8.25
CA ILE A 144 -7.89 -5.69 -7.22
C ILE A 144 -7.35 -5.40 -5.82
N GLN A 145 -6.03 -5.49 -5.61
CA GLN A 145 -5.41 -5.15 -4.32
C GLN A 145 -5.62 -3.68 -3.94
N ILE A 146 -5.44 -2.76 -4.89
CA ILE A 146 -5.70 -1.33 -4.66
C ILE A 146 -7.18 -1.08 -4.34
N ASP A 147 -8.10 -1.76 -5.04
CA ASP A 147 -9.55 -1.63 -4.81
C ASP A 147 -9.96 -2.13 -3.42
N GLN A 148 -9.39 -3.26 -2.97
CA GLN A 148 -9.60 -3.80 -1.63
C GLN A 148 -9.08 -2.84 -0.55
N GLU A 149 -7.90 -2.26 -0.77
CA GLU A 149 -7.30 -1.30 0.15
C GLU A 149 -8.13 -0.01 0.24
N PHE A 150 -8.59 0.51 -0.91
CA PHE A 150 -9.52 1.64 -0.94
C PHE A 150 -10.80 1.33 -0.18
N LYS A 151 -11.46 0.19 -0.44
CA LYS A 151 -12.70 -0.21 0.22
C LYS A 151 -12.54 -0.37 1.73
N PHE A 152 -11.35 -0.80 2.19
CA PHE A 152 -11.05 -0.85 3.61
C PHE A 152 -11.08 0.56 4.22
N PHE A 153 -10.34 1.50 3.63
CA PHE A 153 -10.26 2.87 4.15
C PHE A 153 -11.58 3.64 3.99
N ALA A 154 -12.31 3.41 2.90
CA ALA A 154 -13.56 4.10 2.57
C ALA A 154 -14.80 3.61 3.36
N ARG A 155 -14.66 2.56 4.19
CA ARG A 155 -15.79 1.93 4.86
C ARG A 155 -16.57 2.93 5.70
N GLY A 156 -17.88 3.04 5.44
CA GLY A 156 -18.77 3.96 6.16
C GLY A 156 -18.71 5.42 5.72
N MET A 157 -17.98 5.75 4.66
CA MET A 157 -17.80 7.14 4.19
C MET A 157 -18.68 7.52 2.99
N ARG A 158 -19.46 6.57 2.45
CA ARG A 158 -20.33 6.74 1.26
C ARG A 158 -19.57 7.22 0.00
N ILE A 159 -18.32 6.80 -0.13
CA ILE A 159 -17.51 6.96 -1.33
C ILE A 159 -17.25 5.57 -1.93
N PHE A 160 -17.22 5.48 -3.26
CA PHE A 160 -17.23 4.18 -3.94
C PHE A 160 -16.20 4.11 -5.07
N SER A 161 -15.66 2.90 -5.26
CA SER A 161 -14.76 2.56 -6.36
C SER A 161 -15.40 1.57 -7.33
N VAL A 162 -14.97 1.62 -8.59
CA VAL A 162 -15.24 0.57 -9.58
C VAL A 162 -13.93 -0.02 -10.08
N CYS A 163 -13.81 -1.35 -10.04
CA CYS A 163 -12.60 -2.07 -10.46
C CYS A 163 -12.79 -2.67 -11.87
N CYS A 164 -12.14 -2.05 -12.85
CA CYS A 164 -12.25 -2.35 -14.28
C CYS A 164 -11.07 -3.21 -14.76
N VAL A 165 -11.19 -4.52 -14.65
CA VAL A 165 -10.14 -5.48 -15.05
C VAL A 165 -10.62 -6.51 -16.08
N GLY A 166 -9.70 -6.98 -16.93
CA GLY A 166 -9.96 -8.10 -17.86
C GLY A 166 -10.37 -9.40 -17.14
N GLY A 167 -10.88 -10.39 -17.88
CA GLY A 167 -11.24 -11.72 -17.33
C GLY A 167 -12.39 -11.78 -16.32
N ALA A 168 -12.91 -10.63 -15.87
CA ALA A 168 -14.16 -10.52 -15.14
C ALA A 168 -15.28 -10.03 -16.06
N SER A 169 -16.54 -10.32 -15.70
CA SER A 169 -17.73 -9.91 -16.45
C SER A 169 -17.73 -8.41 -16.71
N ILE A 170 -17.70 -8.04 -17.99
CA ILE A 170 -17.79 -6.64 -18.40
C ILE A 170 -19.18 -6.06 -18.07
N GLY A 171 -20.24 -6.89 -18.16
CA GLY A 171 -21.60 -6.47 -17.82
C GLY A 171 -21.74 -6.03 -16.37
N ARG A 172 -21.05 -6.72 -15.45
CA ARG A 172 -20.99 -6.31 -14.03
C ARG A 172 -20.30 -4.95 -13.87
N GLN A 173 -19.15 -4.76 -14.51
CA GLN A 173 -18.41 -3.49 -14.46
C GLN A 173 -19.23 -2.33 -15.06
N ILE A 174 -19.92 -2.57 -16.17
CA ILE A 174 -20.85 -1.61 -16.76
C ILE A 174 -21.98 -1.27 -15.79
N SER A 175 -22.53 -2.28 -15.10
CA SER A 175 -23.57 -2.05 -14.09
C SER A 175 -23.07 -1.19 -12.94
N GLU A 176 -21.88 -1.48 -12.41
CA GLU A 176 -21.25 -0.70 -11.34
C GLU A 176 -20.98 0.75 -11.78
N LEU A 177 -20.56 0.98 -13.04
CA LEU A 177 -20.36 2.32 -13.61
C LEU A 177 -21.64 3.15 -13.78
N ARG A 178 -22.83 2.56 -13.69
CA ARG A 178 -24.11 3.31 -13.71
C ARG A 178 -24.47 3.93 -12.37
N TYR A 179 -23.86 3.47 -11.28
CA TYR A 179 -24.08 4.02 -9.95
C TYR A 179 -23.10 5.15 -9.64
N ASN A 180 -23.30 5.84 -8.52
CA ASN A 180 -22.38 6.87 -8.08
C ASN A 180 -21.03 6.27 -7.66
N TYR A 181 -19.96 6.73 -8.28
CA TYR A 181 -18.57 6.38 -7.95
C TYR A 181 -17.71 7.63 -7.88
N ASN A 182 -16.57 7.53 -7.19
CA ASN A 182 -15.57 8.60 -7.08
C ASN A 182 -14.22 8.19 -7.66
N LEU A 183 -14.02 6.88 -7.81
CA LEU A 183 -12.72 6.31 -8.11
C LEU A 183 -12.87 5.13 -9.08
N ILE A 184 -12.12 5.13 -10.18
CA ILE A 184 -11.97 3.98 -11.05
C ILE A 184 -10.56 3.45 -10.90
N ILE A 185 -10.43 2.14 -10.69
CA ILE A 185 -9.14 1.43 -10.77
C ILE A 185 -9.24 0.44 -11.92
N GLY A 186 -8.28 0.39 -12.81
CA GLY A 186 -8.35 -0.59 -13.89
C GLY A 186 -7.06 -0.86 -14.62
N THR A 187 -7.07 -1.94 -15.39
CA THR A 187 -5.97 -2.26 -16.30
C THR A 187 -6.15 -1.54 -17.64
N PRO A 188 -5.07 -1.14 -18.33
CA PRO A 188 -5.15 -0.35 -19.57
C PRO A 188 -6.10 -0.95 -20.62
N GLY A 189 -6.03 -2.26 -20.84
CA GLY A 189 -6.87 -2.95 -21.83
C GLY A 189 -8.36 -2.84 -21.54
N ARG A 190 -8.79 -3.07 -20.29
CA ARG A 190 -10.22 -3.01 -19.92
C ARG A 190 -10.73 -1.58 -19.83
N LEU A 191 -9.91 -0.64 -19.35
CA LEU A 191 -10.23 0.80 -19.39
C LEU A 191 -10.46 1.26 -20.83
N LYS A 192 -9.56 0.91 -21.75
CA LYS A 192 -9.69 1.25 -23.18
C LYS A 192 -10.98 0.70 -23.80
N ASP A 193 -11.37 -0.54 -23.48
CA ASP A 193 -12.63 -1.13 -23.96
C ASP A 193 -13.84 -0.34 -23.44
N LEU A 194 -13.91 -0.07 -22.13
CA LEU A 194 -15.02 0.67 -21.53
C LEU A 194 -15.10 2.13 -22.02
N ILE A 195 -13.96 2.78 -22.30
CA ILE A 195 -13.92 4.11 -22.92
C ILE A 195 -14.47 4.06 -24.34
N ARG A 196 -14.05 3.09 -25.17
CA ARG A 196 -14.55 2.92 -26.54
C ARG A 196 -16.05 2.67 -26.58
N ARG A 197 -16.58 1.95 -25.58
CA ARG A 197 -18.02 1.72 -25.39
C ARG A 197 -18.76 2.94 -24.82
N ARG A 198 -18.08 4.07 -24.57
CA ARG A 198 -18.62 5.28 -23.95
C ARG A 198 -19.17 5.08 -22.53
N MET A 199 -18.68 4.05 -21.82
CA MET A 199 -19.06 3.77 -20.43
C MET A 199 -18.22 4.59 -19.43
N ILE A 200 -17.01 4.99 -19.82
CA ILE A 200 -16.13 5.86 -19.04
C ILE A 200 -15.90 7.13 -19.85
N ASN A 201 -16.16 8.29 -19.24
CA ASN A 201 -15.82 9.60 -19.81
C ASN A 201 -14.59 10.17 -19.09
N LEU A 202 -13.46 10.22 -19.81
CA LEU A 202 -12.19 10.71 -19.26
C LEU A 202 -12.22 12.19 -18.85
N SER A 203 -13.08 13.01 -19.45
CA SER A 203 -13.16 14.45 -19.12
C SER A 203 -13.67 14.73 -17.70
N LYS A 204 -14.22 13.72 -17.02
CA LYS A 204 -14.68 13.83 -15.63
C LYS A 204 -13.54 13.72 -14.62
N PHE A 205 -12.41 13.10 -14.98
CA PHE A 205 -11.33 12.81 -14.05
C PHE A 205 -10.40 14.01 -13.91
N ASN A 206 -10.07 14.33 -12.66
CA ASN A 206 -9.21 15.47 -12.32
C ASN A 206 -7.93 15.06 -11.59
N THR A 207 -7.78 13.76 -11.31
CA THR A 207 -6.62 13.17 -10.66
C THR A 207 -6.35 11.81 -11.29
N VAL A 208 -5.10 11.56 -11.65
CA VAL A 208 -4.66 10.30 -12.25
C VAL A 208 -3.48 9.75 -11.46
N VAL A 209 -3.48 8.44 -11.23
CA VAL A 209 -2.36 7.68 -10.65
C VAL A 209 -1.98 6.58 -11.64
N LEU A 210 -0.68 6.39 -11.85
CA LEU A 210 -0.09 5.44 -12.80
C LEU A 210 0.84 4.44 -12.08
#